data_AF-A0A6L6J6P2-F1
#
_entry.id   AF-A0A6L6J6P2-F1
#
_cell.length_a   1.000
_cell.length_b   1.000
_cell.length_c   1.000
_cell.angle_alpha   90.00
_cell.angle_beta   90.00
_cell.angle_gamma   90.00
#
_symmetry.space_group_name_H-M   'P 1'
#
loop_
_entity.id
_entity.type
_entity.pdbx_description
1 polymer ?
#
loop_
_entity_poly.entity_id
_entity_poly.type
_entity_poly.pdbx_seq_one_letter_code
_entity_poly.pdbx_strand_id
1 'polypeptide(L)'
;MILSEVKCMPYIPTGTSLEDDILTANGSDFHTTTFLYGLTYTIGMLGNSSGDGTLLDPYLLMTPPEGAVVYNDDAGIGLNALITYRAITTGTHSLEATSFDGGTGSYTISISAGLGTQNGDVVRGSQFADMVNGLGGNDQIAGLGGNDRISGASGNDTLGGGNGADTLLGGENSDVLIGNTGNDVLHGGNHNDVIYGGPGADILGGGFGADRFVFQLAEHSTAGSVDRIVASEGAIAMQGVGAVGGDVIDLQQIDANTTVSGNQAFVFTGGGFDSGQRSAGRVWLEEYGGRTLLRGNTDADAQAEISIWIEDGNVAWNRYYAGDFVL
;
A
#
# COMPACT_ATOMS: atom_id res chain seq x y z
N MET A 1 50.56 16.33 6.89
CA MET A 1 50.03 15.15 6.17
C MET A 1 48.89 14.63 7.01
N ILE A 2 47.70 15.18 6.82
CA ILE A 2 46.49 14.73 7.53
C ILE A 2 46.01 13.52 6.72
N LEU A 3 46.02 12.35 7.35
CA LEU A 3 45.44 11.14 6.79
C LEU A 3 43.94 11.42 6.63
N SER A 4 43.47 11.54 5.38
CA SER A 4 42.04 11.52 5.09
C SER A 4 41.53 10.16 5.54
N GLU A 5 40.68 10.14 6.57
CA GLU A 5 39.94 8.93 6.94
C GLU A 5 39.19 8.45 5.69
N VAL A 6 39.43 7.19 5.32
CA VAL A 6 38.58 6.51 4.35
C VAL A 6 37.27 6.25 5.10
N LYS A 7 36.39 7.25 5.14
CA LYS A 7 35.00 7.09 5.57
C LYS A 7 34.40 6.08 4.58
N CYS A 8 34.04 4.88 5.05
CA CYS A 8 33.31 3.92 4.23
C CYS A 8 32.09 4.65 3.66
N MET A 9 31.88 4.62 2.34
CA MET A 9 30.71 5.25 1.72
C MET A 9 29.45 4.55 2.25
N PRO A 10 28.61 5.21 3.07
CA PRO A 10 27.41 4.59 3.59
C PRO A 10 26.49 4.16 2.45
N TYR A 11 25.85 3.00 2.60
CA TYR A 11 24.82 2.56 1.68
C TYR A 11 23.47 3.07 2.14
N ILE A 12 22.74 3.74 1.26
CA ILE A 12 21.38 4.22 1.50
C ILE A 12 20.44 3.32 0.69
N PRO A 13 19.71 2.40 1.34
CA PRO A 13 18.64 1.67 0.69
C PRO A 13 17.56 2.62 0.15
N THR A 14 16.97 2.27 -0.98
CA THR A 14 15.72 2.87 -1.44
C THR A 14 14.65 2.75 -0.35
N GLY A 15 13.82 3.78 -0.19
CA GLY A 15 12.76 3.86 0.84
C GLY A 15 13.25 4.36 2.20
N THR A 16 14.55 4.65 2.35
CA THR A 16 15.15 5.03 3.64
C THR A 16 15.74 6.44 3.63
N SER A 17 16.06 6.93 4.83
CA SER A 17 16.86 8.12 5.03
C SER A 17 18.07 7.84 5.91
N LEU A 18 19.10 8.68 5.76
CA LEU A 18 20.32 8.68 6.56
C LEU A 18 20.57 10.10 7.06
N GLU A 19 20.90 10.24 8.33
CA GLU A 19 21.44 11.49 8.90
C GLU A 19 22.97 11.43 8.90
N ASP A 20 23.60 12.53 8.50
CA ASP A 20 25.05 12.70 8.52
C ASP A 20 25.41 14.20 8.58
N ASP A 21 26.69 14.51 8.76
CA ASP A 21 27.19 15.88 9.00
C ASP A 21 28.33 16.25 8.05
N ILE A 22 28.23 17.43 7.41
CA ILE A 22 29.37 18.05 6.72
C ILE A 22 30.24 18.73 7.78
N LEU A 23 31.33 18.07 8.17
CA LEU A 23 32.20 18.49 9.28
C LEU A 23 33.23 19.58 8.92
N THR A 24 33.49 19.80 7.64
CA THR A 24 34.51 20.77 7.18
C THR A 24 33.96 21.67 6.10
N ALA A 25 34.33 22.95 6.12
CA ALA A 25 33.98 23.88 5.06
C ALA A 25 34.49 23.38 3.70
N ASN A 26 33.61 23.36 2.70
CA ASN A 26 33.84 22.74 1.37
C ASN A 26 34.09 21.22 1.43
N GLY A 27 33.68 20.57 2.52
CA GLY A 27 33.69 19.11 2.65
C GLY A 27 32.61 18.47 1.79
N SER A 28 32.79 17.19 1.50
CA SER A 28 31.76 16.37 0.85
C SER A 28 31.72 15.01 1.52
N ASP A 29 30.52 14.51 1.72
CA ASP A 29 30.27 13.13 2.10
C ASP A 29 29.84 12.34 0.87
N PHE A 30 30.27 11.09 0.79
CA PHE A 30 29.94 10.20 -0.32
C PHE A 30 29.10 9.03 0.18
N HIS A 31 27.98 8.82 -0.50
CA HIS A 31 27.04 7.73 -0.24
C HIS A 31 26.88 6.85 -1.48
N THR A 32 26.39 5.63 -1.30
CA THR A 32 26.04 4.74 -2.41
C THR A 32 24.62 4.24 -2.28
N THR A 33 24.01 3.94 -3.41
CA THR A 33 22.68 3.31 -3.47
C THR A 33 22.59 2.39 -4.67
N THR A 34 21.59 1.51 -4.72
CA THR A 34 21.35 0.64 -5.89
C THR A 34 20.05 1.05 -6.54
N PHE A 35 20.13 1.40 -7.82
CA PHE A 35 18.94 1.66 -8.62
C PHE A 35 18.69 0.52 -9.61
N LEU A 36 17.42 0.25 -9.86
CA LEU A 36 16.94 -0.75 -10.79
C LEU A 36 16.55 -0.08 -12.10
N TYR A 37 16.95 -0.69 -13.22
CA TYR A 37 16.60 -0.25 -14.56
C TYR A 37 15.10 0.06 -14.69
N GLY A 38 14.80 1.21 -15.29
CA GLY A 38 13.46 1.64 -15.66
C GLY A 38 12.74 2.46 -14.61
N LEU A 39 13.14 2.38 -13.32
CA LEU A 39 12.50 3.10 -12.24
C LEU A 39 12.97 4.55 -12.15
N THR A 40 12.05 5.42 -11.74
CA THR A 40 12.36 6.81 -11.37
C THR A 40 12.56 6.89 -9.87
N TYR A 41 13.66 7.51 -9.47
CA TYR A 41 14.06 7.77 -8.10
C TYR A 41 14.08 9.26 -7.83
N THR A 42 13.69 9.62 -6.62
CA THR A 42 13.84 10.96 -6.08
C THR A 42 14.86 10.87 -4.95
N ILE A 43 15.99 11.57 -5.11
CA ILE A 43 17.00 11.72 -4.06
C ILE A 43 16.85 13.11 -3.45
N GLY A 44 16.44 13.18 -2.19
CA GLY A 44 16.30 14.42 -1.45
C GLY A 44 17.44 14.62 -0.46
N MET A 45 17.87 15.85 -0.27
CA MET A 45 18.69 16.28 0.87
C MET A 45 17.99 17.43 1.57
N LEU A 46 17.94 17.40 2.90
CA LEU A 46 17.40 18.45 3.74
C LEU A 46 18.44 18.81 4.82
N GLY A 47 18.87 20.07 4.88
CA GLY A 47 19.67 20.59 5.96
C GLY A 47 18.84 20.69 7.25
N ASN A 48 19.39 20.19 8.35
CA ASN A 48 18.75 20.26 9.66
C ASN A 48 19.16 21.54 10.41
N SER A 49 18.22 22.11 11.16
CA SER A 49 18.41 23.33 11.96
C SER A 49 18.68 23.05 13.45
N SER A 50 19.13 21.86 13.82
CA SER A 50 19.35 21.47 15.22
C SER A 50 20.66 20.70 15.42
N GLY A 51 21.46 21.10 16.42
CA GLY A 51 22.76 20.49 16.73
C GLY A 51 23.94 21.39 16.37
N ASP A 52 25.13 20.79 16.13
CA ASP A 52 26.42 21.45 15.89
C ASP A 52 26.51 22.26 14.57
N GLY A 53 25.39 22.65 13.95
CA GLY A 53 25.33 23.54 12.79
C GLY A 53 23.95 23.59 12.12
N THR A 54 23.79 24.47 11.13
CA THR A 54 22.65 24.47 10.20
C THR A 54 23.20 24.45 8.78
N LEU A 55 22.87 23.41 8.00
CA LEU A 55 23.22 23.38 6.58
C LEU A 55 22.16 24.18 5.80
N LEU A 56 22.38 25.50 5.72
CA LEU A 56 21.45 26.44 5.08
C LEU A 56 21.42 26.33 3.56
N ASP A 57 22.31 25.53 2.97
CA ASP A 57 22.52 25.47 1.53
C ASP A 57 23.08 24.10 1.09
N PRO A 58 22.27 23.02 1.17
CA PRO A 58 22.70 21.69 0.75
C PRO A 58 22.79 21.59 -0.78
N TYR A 59 23.83 20.90 -1.27
CA TYR A 59 24.05 20.64 -2.68
C TYR A 59 24.25 19.15 -2.93
N LEU A 60 23.58 18.60 -3.94
CA LEU A 60 23.57 17.16 -4.22
C LEU A 60 24.04 16.86 -5.64
N LEU A 61 25.00 15.94 -5.74
CA LEU A 61 25.41 15.33 -7.01
C LEU A 61 25.18 13.82 -6.98
N MET A 62 25.00 13.27 -8.17
CA MET A 62 24.93 11.84 -8.41
C MET A 62 25.78 11.48 -9.62
N THR A 63 26.61 10.46 -9.48
CA THR A 63 27.34 9.86 -10.59
C THR A 63 26.77 8.47 -10.88
N PRO A 64 25.96 8.32 -11.96
CA PRO A 64 25.44 7.03 -12.37
C PRO A 64 26.52 6.19 -13.09
N PRO A 65 26.35 4.85 -13.18
CA PRO A 65 27.29 3.96 -13.86
C PRO A 65 27.59 4.33 -15.32
N GLU A 66 26.60 4.88 -16.03
CA GLU A 66 26.74 5.39 -17.40
C GLU A 66 27.54 6.71 -17.51
N GLY A 67 27.86 7.35 -16.37
CA GLY A 67 28.90 8.37 -16.24
C GLY A 67 28.47 9.83 -16.31
N ALA A 68 27.28 10.17 -16.83
CA ALA A 68 26.83 11.56 -16.85
C ALA A 68 26.41 12.01 -15.44
N VAL A 69 27.20 12.88 -14.81
CA VAL A 69 26.87 13.44 -13.48
C VAL A 69 25.54 14.20 -13.57
N VAL A 70 24.62 13.83 -12.69
CA VAL A 70 23.35 14.53 -12.47
C VAL A 70 23.53 15.36 -11.21
N TYR A 71 23.26 16.65 -11.29
CA TYR A 71 23.30 17.55 -10.14
C TYR A 71 21.96 18.24 -10.01
N ASN A 72 21.51 18.47 -8.78
CA ASN A 72 20.42 19.38 -8.52
C ASN A 72 20.88 20.49 -7.60
N ASP A 73 20.52 21.71 -8.00
CA ASP A 73 20.74 22.94 -7.28
C ASP A 73 19.55 23.86 -7.58
N ASP A 74 18.96 24.44 -6.54
CA ASP A 74 17.96 25.51 -6.66
C ASP A 74 18.61 26.90 -6.83
N ALA A 75 19.93 26.94 -7.05
CA ALA A 75 20.81 28.11 -7.04
C ALA A 75 21.06 28.67 -5.64
N GLY A 76 21.06 27.80 -4.63
CA GLY A 76 21.43 28.10 -3.24
C GLY A 76 20.36 28.83 -2.44
N ILE A 77 19.09 28.44 -2.57
CA ILE A 77 17.96 29.08 -1.89
C ILE A 77 17.07 28.12 -1.09
N GLY A 78 17.56 27.70 0.08
CA GLY A 78 16.70 27.04 1.06
C GLY A 78 17.43 25.91 1.77
N LEU A 79 16.66 25.13 2.53
CA LEU A 79 17.22 24.02 3.31
C LEU A 79 17.29 22.72 2.51
N ASN A 80 17.05 22.69 1.19
CA ASN A 80 16.82 21.43 0.48
C ASN A 80 17.44 21.35 -0.93
N ALA A 81 17.83 20.15 -1.32
CA ALA A 81 18.19 19.78 -2.69
C ALA A 81 17.45 18.50 -3.12
N LEU A 82 17.13 18.35 -4.41
CA LEU A 82 16.29 17.29 -4.95
C LEU A 82 16.70 16.83 -6.36
N ILE A 83 17.25 15.62 -6.52
CA ILE A 83 17.45 15.01 -7.84
C ILE A 83 16.27 14.10 -8.17
N THR A 84 15.69 14.24 -9.36
CA THR A 84 14.83 13.20 -9.96
C THR A 84 15.61 12.48 -11.05
N TYR A 85 15.73 11.16 -10.94
CA TYR A 85 16.58 10.36 -11.81
C TYR A 85 15.89 9.07 -12.24
N ARG A 86 15.79 8.85 -13.57
CA ARG A 86 15.34 7.59 -14.13
C ARG A 86 16.52 6.70 -14.46
N ALA A 87 16.61 5.57 -13.77
CA ALA A 87 17.70 4.63 -13.95
C ALA A 87 17.62 3.95 -15.33
N ILE A 88 18.66 4.12 -16.14
CA ILE A 88 18.79 3.45 -17.45
C ILE A 88 19.71 2.23 -17.39
N THR A 89 20.30 1.97 -16.23
CA THR A 89 21.03 0.73 -15.91
C THR A 89 20.71 0.29 -14.48
N THR A 90 20.68 -1.03 -14.24
CA THR A 90 20.65 -1.55 -12.87
C THR A 90 22.06 -1.54 -12.29
N GLY A 91 22.26 -0.94 -11.12
CA GLY A 91 23.56 -0.96 -10.47
C GLY A 91 23.74 0.07 -9.36
N THR A 92 24.96 0.08 -8.82
CA THR A 92 25.36 1.01 -7.75
C THR A 92 25.60 2.41 -8.30
N HIS A 93 24.94 3.40 -7.72
CA HIS A 93 25.09 4.82 -8.01
C HIS A 93 25.79 5.50 -6.85
N SER A 94 26.70 6.42 -7.17
CA SER A 94 27.40 7.24 -6.16
C SER A 94 26.65 8.55 -5.97
N LEU A 95 26.46 8.96 -4.73
CA LEU A 95 25.89 10.24 -4.33
C LEU A 95 26.95 11.04 -3.60
N GLU A 96 26.99 12.34 -3.85
CA GLU A 96 27.88 13.29 -3.19
C GLU A 96 27.03 14.38 -2.55
N ALA A 97 27.06 14.42 -1.22
CA ALA A 97 26.42 15.42 -0.40
C ALA A 97 27.43 16.50 -0.04
N THR A 98 27.18 17.73 -0.45
CA THR A 98 28.04 18.88 -0.15
C THR A 98 27.21 20.12 0.21
N SER A 99 27.89 21.24 0.39
CA SER A 99 27.32 22.53 0.75
C SER A 99 27.75 23.58 -0.27
N PHE A 100 26.87 24.48 -0.67
CA PHE A 100 27.31 25.67 -1.39
C PHE A 100 28.00 26.66 -0.43
N ASP A 101 28.95 27.44 -0.96
CA ASP A 101 29.75 28.46 -0.25
C ASP A 101 30.42 28.02 1.07
N GLY A 102 30.73 26.72 1.19
CA GLY A 102 31.49 26.16 2.31
C GLY A 102 30.72 26.02 3.63
N GLY A 103 29.38 25.91 3.56
CA GLY A 103 28.54 25.59 4.71
C GLY A 103 28.95 24.30 5.45
N THR A 104 28.64 24.23 6.73
CA THR A 104 28.85 23.04 7.57
C THR A 104 27.61 22.79 8.41
N GLY A 105 27.31 21.53 8.69
CA GLY A 105 26.18 21.17 9.53
C GLY A 105 25.54 19.85 9.13
N SER A 106 24.51 19.50 9.88
CA SER A 106 23.78 18.25 9.72
C SER A 106 22.80 18.29 8.55
N TYR A 107 22.62 17.15 7.91
CA TYR A 107 21.62 16.94 6.88
C TYR A 107 21.00 15.56 6.98
N THR A 108 19.83 15.42 6.38
CA THR A 108 19.20 14.14 6.10
C THR A 108 19.17 13.95 4.60
N ILE A 109 19.69 12.81 4.12
CA ILE A 109 19.56 12.37 2.73
C ILE A 109 18.54 11.23 2.66
N SER A 110 17.63 11.28 1.69
CA SER A 110 16.60 10.27 1.48
C SER A 110 16.52 9.85 0.02
N ILE A 111 16.16 8.58 -0.19
CA ILE A 111 15.97 8.02 -1.52
C ILE A 111 14.58 7.41 -1.58
N SER A 112 13.70 8.00 -2.38
CA SER A 112 12.41 7.41 -2.71
C SER A 112 12.48 6.80 -4.10
N ALA A 113 11.99 5.59 -4.27
CA ALA A 113 11.57 5.11 -5.59
C ALA A 113 10.10 5.43 -5.81
N GLY A 114 9.61 5.18 -7.03
CA GLY A 114 8.19 4.93 -7.24
C GLY A 114 7.39 6.15 -7.66
N LEU A 115 7.94 7.00 -8.53
CA LEU A 115 7.06 7.69 -9.49
C LEU A 115 6.98 6.81 -10.74
N GLY A 116 5.78 6.30 -11.00
CA GLY A 116 5.37 5.92 -12.34
C GLY A 116 5.36 7.14 -13.26
N THR A 117 4.81 6.97 -14.44
CA THR A 117 4.75 7.97 -15.50
C THR A 117 3.31 8.18 -15.91
N GLN A 118 3.05 8.88 -17.01
CA GLN A 118 1.68 8.98 -17.56
C GLN A 118 1.33 7.80 -18.48
N ASN A 119 2.15 6.73 -18.46
CA ASN A 119 1.93 5.51 -19.22
C ASN A 119 1.99 4.32 -18.26
N GLY A 120 1.43 3.17 -18.67
CA GLY A 120 1.48 1.96 -17.87
C GLY A 120 2.91 1.51 -17.56
N ASP A 121 3.19 1.36 -16.27
CA ASP A 121 4.48 1.03 -15.69
C ASP A 121 4.44 -0.32 -14.96
N VAL A 122 5.64 -0.90 -14.76
CA VAL A 122 5.83 -2.04 -13.87
C VAL A 122 6.76 -1.59 -12.76
N VAL A 123 6.22 -1.36 -11.58
CA VAL A 123 6.93 -0.84 -10.42
C VAL A 123 7.09 -1.94 -9.38
N ARG A 124 8.29 -2.08 -8.84
CA ARG A 124 8.58 -2.99 -7.72
C ARG A 124 9.29 -2.21 -6.63
N GLY A 125 8.70 -2.25 -5.43
CA GLY A 125 9.29 -1.77 -4.19
C GLY A 125 10.39 -2.70 -3.69
N SER A 126 10.62 -2.66 -2.39
CA SER A 126 11.76 -3.21 -1.69
C SER A 126 11.33 -4.12 -0.53
N GLN A 127 12.22 -4.49 0.38
CA GLN A 127 11.84 -5.24 1.59
C GLN A 127 11.57 -4.31 2.78
N PHE A 128 11.46 -3.00 2.51
CA PHE A 128 11.25 -1.94 3.49
C PHE A 128 10.06 -1.09 3.06
N ALA A 129 9.58 -0.25 3.99
CA ALA A 129 8.48 0.66 3.72
C ALA A 129 8.78 1.59 2.52
N ASP A 130 7.93 1.52 1.51
CA ASP A 130 8.00 2.29 0.28
C ASP A 130 6.82 3.27 0.15
N MET A 131 7.02 4.33 -0.63
CA MET A 131 5.97 5.24 -1.05
C MET A 131 5.95 5.30 -2.58
N VAL A 132 4.92 4.73 -3.18
CA VAL A 132 4.81 4.54 -4.63
C VAL A 132 3.56 5.23 -5.17
N ASN A 133 3.67 5.90 -6.31
CA ASN A 133 2.61 6.54 -7.05
C ASN A 133 2.74 6.21 -8.55
N GLY A 134 1.78 5.49 -9.11
CA GLY A 134 1.69 5.11 -10.52
C GLY A 134 1.49 6.28 -11.48
N LEU A 135 0.82 7.34 -11.00
CA LEU A 135 0.37 8.52 -11.77
C LEU A 135 -0.71 8.19 -12.81
N GLY A 136 -0.34 7.78 -14.02
CA GLY A 136 -1.29 7.63 -15.11
C GLY A 136 -0.96 6.46 -16.00
N GLY A 137 -1.99 5.82 -16.54
CA GLY A 137 -1.83 4.60 -17.33
C GLY A 137 -2.22 3.38 -16.50
N ASN A 138 -2.05 2.19 -17.08
CA ASN A 138 -2.42 0.95 -16.40
C ASN A 138 -1.16 0.34 -15.80
N ASP A 139 -1.00 0.46 -14.50
CA ASP A 139 0.22 0.12 -13.78
C ASP A 139 0.15 -1.25 -13.12
N GLN A 140 1.32 -1.88 -12.97
CA GLN A 140 1.51 -3.05 -12.12
C GLN A 140 2.52 -2.70 -11.04
N ILE A 141 2.04 -2.56 -9.80
CA ILE A 141 2.84 -2.09 -8.68
C ILE A 141 2.88 -3.17 -7.60
N ALA A 142 4.08 -3.52 -7.13
CA ALA A 142 4.26 -4.47 -6.02
C ALA A 142 5.20 -3.88 -4.95
N GLY A 143 4.71 -3.65 -3.73
CA GLY A 143 5.47 -3.16 -2.58
C GLY A 143 6.51 -4.15 -2.05
N LEU A 144 6.13 -5.44 -2.02
CA LEU A 144 6.90 -6.61 -1.57
C LEU A 144 6.95 -6.78 -0.05
N GLY A 145 7.65 -5.94 0.70
CA GLY A 145 7.69 -6.08 2.15
C GLY A 145 8.00 -4.77 2.84
N GLY A 146 7.59 -4.63 4.10
CA GLY A 146 7.56 -3.32 4.75
C GLY A 146 6.13 -2.81 4.83
N ASN A 147 5.93 -1.63 5.41
CA ASN A 147 4.61 -1.01 5.50
C ASN A 147 4.51 0.06 4.41
N ASP A 148 3.91 -0.30 3.29
CA ASP A 148 3.97 0.46 2.05
C ASP A 148 2.78 1.43 1.92
N ARG A 149 2.99 2.51 1.18
CA ARG A 149 1.92 3.41 0.71
C ARG A 149 1.96 3.44 -0.81
N ILE A 150 0.95 2.84 -1.44
CA ILE A 150 0.88 2.65 -2.88
C ILE A 150 -0.37 3.34 -3.42
N SER A 151 -0.21 4.18 -4.44
CA SER A 151 -1.30 4.80 -5.21
C SER A 151 -1.18 4.41 -6.68
N GLY A 152 -2.25 3.92 -7.30
CA GLY A 152 -2.34 3.71 -8.76
C GLY A 152 -2.60 5.03 -9.49
N ALA A 153 -3.49 5.84 -8.92
CA ALA A 153 -3.93 7.15 -9.36
C ALA A 153 -4.90 7.11 -10.55
N SER A 154 -4.48 7.02 -11.81
CA SER A 154 -5.43 7.01 -12.93
C SER A 154 -5.14 5.95 -13.96
N GLY A 155 -6.15 5.17 -14.31
CA GLY A 155 -6.03 4.03 -15.21
C GLY A 155 -6.40 2.75 -14.48
N ASN A 156 -6.39 1.62 -15.19
CA ASN A 156 -6.76 0.35 -14.57
C ASN A 156 -5.50 -0.30 -13.99
N ASP A 157 -5.31 -0.17 -12.69
CA ASP A 157 -4.09 -0.54 -12.00
C ASP A 157 -4.19 -1.91 -11.32
N THR A 158 -3.06 -2.53 -11.10
CA THR A 158 -2.91 -3.72 -10.25
C THR A 158 -1.89 -3.43 -9.16
N LEU A 159 -2.35 -3.33 -7.92
CA LEU A 159 -1.56 -2.93 -6.76
C LEU A 159 -1.43 -4.11 -5.80
N GLY A 160 -0.19 -4.45 -5.45
CA GLY A 160 0.13 -5.44 -4.42
C GLY A 160 0.92 -4.82 -3.28
N GLY A 161 0.44 -4.94 -2.04
CA GLY A 161 1.13 -4.48 -0.83
C GLY A 161 2.33 -5.38 -0.54
N GLY A 162 2.06 -6.60 -0.10
CA GLY A 162 3.08 -7.61 0.16
C GLY A 162 3.08 -8.01 1.63
N ASN A 163 4.25 -8.08 2.26
CA ASN A 163 4.33 -8.37 3.68
C ASN A 163 4.39 -7.08 4.50
N GLY A 164 3.39 -6.81 5.32
CA GLY A 164 3.40 -5.68 6.25
C GLY A 164 2.03 -5.06 6.38
N ALA A 165 1.93 -3.94 7.08
CA ALA A 165 0.67 -3.19 7.16
C ALA A 165 0.68 -2.11 6.08
N ASP A 166 0.04 -2.41 4.96
CA ASP A 166 0.11 -1.61 3.75
C ASP A 166 -1.11 -0.69 3.59
N THR A 167 -0.96 0.37 2.81
CA THR A 167 -2.05 1.25 2.37
C THR A 167 -2.05 1.32 0.86
N LEU A 168 -3.12 0.83 0.23
CA LEU A 168 -3.29 0.76 -1.21
C LEU A 168 -4.47 1.64 -1.62
N LEU A 169 -4.24 2.56 -2.55
CA LEU A 169 -5.24 3.45 -3.14
C LEU A 169 -5.29 3.20 -4.65
N GLY A 170 -6.39 2.65 -5.18
CA GLY A 170 -6.59 2.44 -6.61
C GLY A 170 -6.63 3.78 -7.35
N GLY A 171 -7.68 4.55 -7.10
CA GLY A 171 -7.83 5.91 -7.59
C GLY A 171 -9.00 6.04 -8.56
N GLU A 172 -8.72 6.48 -9.78
CA GLU A 172 -9.70 6.56 -10.86
C GLU A 172 -9.60 5.31 -11.75
N ASN A 173 -10.76 4.79 -12.17
CA ASN A 173 -10.93 3.64 -13.05
C ASN A 173 -10.92 2.31 -12.29
N SER A 174 -10.97 1.19 -13.02
CA SER A 174 -11.25 -0.12 -12.42
C SER A 174 -9.96 -0.81 -12.04
N ASP A 175 -9.73 -0.93 -10.74
CA ASP A 175 -8.47 -1.38 -10.16
C ASP A 175 -8.56 -2.77 -9.54
N VAL A 176 -7.39 -3.39 -9.36
CA VAL A 176 -7.21 -4.63 -8.62
C VAL A 176 -6.24 -4.38 -7.46
N LEU A 177 -6.73 -4.48 -6.23
CA LEU A 177 -5.93 -4.27 -5.01
C LEU A 177 -5.73 -5.58 -4.27
N ILE A 178 -4.49 -5.88 -3.90
CA ILE A 178 -4.08 -7.11 -3.23
C ILE A 178 -3.22 -6.75 -2.02
N GLY A 179 -3.77 -6.83 -0.81
CA GLY A 179 -3.04 -6.53 0.44
C GLY A 179 -1.90 -7.51 0.65
N ASN A 180 -2.22 -8.80 0.55
CA ASN A 180 -1.38 -9.94 0.93
C ASN A 180 -1.36 -10.10 2.45
N THR A 181 -0.19 -10.14 3.11
CA THR A 181 -0.14 -10.49 4.54
C THR A 181 0.09 -9.27 5.39
N GLY A 182 -0.70 -9.14 6.45
CA GLY A 182 -0.61 -8.07 7.43
C GLY A 182 -1.95 -7.36 7.55
N ASN A 183 -2.01 -6.26 8.29
CA ASN A 183 -3.28 -5.56 8.50
C ASN A 183 -3.34 -4.37 7.55
N ASP A 184 -4.03 -4.54 6.43
CA ASP A 184 -3.94 -3.62 5.32
C ASP A 184 -5.13 -2.66 5.25
N VAL A 185 -4.93 -1.55 4.56
CA VAL A 185 -5.97 -0.56 4.25
C VAL A 185 -6.05 -0.41 2.73
N LEU A 186 -7.13 -0.91 2.13
CA LEU A 186 -7.33 -0.95 0.68
C LEU A 186 -8.53 -0.06 0.32
N HIS A 187 -8.33 0.89 -0.58
CA HIS A 187 -9.39 1.74 -1.13
C HIS A 187 -9.37 1.68 -2.65
N GLY A 188 -10.44 1.15 -3.25
CA GLY A 188 -10.60 1.07 -4.70
C GLY A 188 -10.66 2.46 -5.35
N GLY A 189 -11.61 3.29 -4.93
CA GLY A 189 -11.73 4.67 -5.38
C GLY A 189 -12.98 4.87 -6.23
N ASN A 190 -12.81 5.28 -7.49
CA ASN A 190 -13.92 5.49 -8.42
C ASN A 190 -13.96 4.37 -9.46
N HIS A 191 -15.17 3.96 -9.82
CA HIS A 191 -15.50 2.85 -10.72
C HIS A 191 -15.44 1.49 -10.02
N ASN A 192 -15.40 0.40 -10.79
CA ASN A 192 -15.67 -0.92 -10.26
C ASN A 192 -14.35 -1.61 -9.95
N ASP A 193 -14.07 -1.84 -8.68
CA ASP A 193 -12.80 -2.36 -8.21
C ASP A 193 -12.90 -3.80 -7.73
N VAL A 194 -11.76 -4.51 -7.73
CA VAL A 194 -11.63 -5.84 -7.14
C VAL A 194 -10.60 -5.81 -6.03
N ILE A 195 -11.04 -6.16 -4.82
CA ILE A 195 -10.25 -5.98 -3.61
C ILE A 195 -10.05 -7.32 -2.92
N TYR A 196 -8.78 -7.68 -2.70
CA TYR A 196 -8.33 -8.84 -1.96
C TYR A 196 -7.55 -8.35 -0.73
N GLY A 197 -8.10 -8.49 0.47
CA GLY A 197 -7.36 -8.19 1.72
C GLY A 197 -6.19 -9.16 1.89
N GLY A 198 -6.50 -10.42 2.15
CA GLY A 198 -5.52 -11.48 2.34
C GLY A 198 -5.48 -11.90 3.80
N PRO A 199 -4.42 -12.57 4.28
CA PRO A 199 -4.28 -12.86 5.69
C PRO A 199 -4.03 -11.60 6.51
N GLY A 200 -4.97 -11.22 7.37
CA GLY A 200 -4.90 -9.95 8.05
C GLY A 200 -6.15 -9.61 8.85
N ALA A 201 -6.15 -8.45 9.49
CA ALA A 201 -7.37 -7.77 9.88
C ALA A 201 -7.44 -6.48 9.06
N ASP A 202 -8.09 -6.56 7.91
CA ASP A 202 -8.00 -5.56 6.86
C ASP A 202 -9.17 -4.57 6.91
N ILE A 203 -8.94 -3.39 6.35
CA ILE A 203 -9.97 -2.37 6.10
C ILE A 203 -10.11 -2.23 4.59
N LEU A 204 -11.28 -2.60 4.08
CA LEU A 204 -11.58 -2.66 2.66
C LEU A 204 -12.66 -1.62 2.32
N GLY A 205 -12.30 -0.62 1.52
CA GLY A 205 -13.24 0.37 0.97
C GLY A 205 -13.31 0.23 -0.54
N GLY A 206 -14.50 -0.02 -1.08
CA GLY A 206 -14.72 -0.04 -2.52
C GLY A 206 -14.65 1.37 -3.08
N GLY A 207 -15.53 2.24 -2.58
CA GLY A 207 -15.60 3.64 -2.98
C GLY A 207 -16.86 3.88 -3.79
N PHE A 208 -16.76 4.58 -4.91
CA PHE A 208 -17.87 4.77 -5.84
C PHE A 208 -17.82 3.71 -6.93
N GLY A 209 -18.90 2.96 -7.12
CA GLY A 209 -18.95 1.97 -8.19
C GLY A 209 -19.53 0.66 -7.70
N ALA A 210 -19.42 -0.37 -8.54
CA ALA A 210 -19.86 -1.72 -8.24
C ALA A 210 -18.64 -2.57 -7.90
N ASP A 211 -18.29 -2.65 -6.63
CA ASP A 211 -17.03 -3.23 -6.18
C ASP A 211 -17.16 -4.70 -5.78
N ARG A 212 -16.05 -5.43 -5.87
CA ARG A 212 -16.00 -6.86 -5.52
C ARG A 212 -14.95 -7.10 -4.44
N PHE A 213 -15.42 -7.44 -3.24
CA PHE A 213 -14.55 -7.86 -2.13
C PHE A 213 -14.40 -9.37 -2.16
N VAL A 214 -13.20 -9.87 -2.48
CA VAL A 214 -12.95 -11.29 -2.71
C VAL A 214 -12.24 -11.93 -1.53
N PHE A 215 -12.85 -12.96 -0.96
CA PHE A 215 -12.26 -13.79 0.08
C PHE A 215 -11.90 -15.16 -0.49
N GLN A 216 -10.61 -15.50 -0.42
CA GLN A 216 -10.09 -16.70 -1.09
C GLN A 216 -10.04 -17.92 -0.18
N LEU A 217 -9.80 -17.71 1.11
CA LEU A 217 -9.74 -18.74 2.15
C LEU A 217 -10.53 -18.26 3.36
N ALA A 218 -11.17 -19.19 4.09
CA ALA A 218 -11.91 -18.85 5.30
C ALA A 218 -11.01 -18.20 6.36
N GLU A 219 -9.75 -18.64 6.45
CA GLU A 219 -8.76 -18.13 7.39
C GLU A 219 -8.28 -16.70 7.15
N HIS A 220 -8.59 -16.11 5.99
CA HIS A 220 -8.28 -14.70 5.72
C HIS A 220 -9.11 -13.75 6.58
N SER A 221 -10.30 -14.16 7.02
CA SER A 221 -11.17 -13.32 7.86
C SER A 221 -11.89 -14.14 8.91
N THR A 222 -11.31 -14.24 10.10
CA THR A 222 -11.80 -15.10 11.21
C THR A 222 -12.25 -14.26 12.39
N ALA A 223 -12.93 -14.85 13.37
CA ALA A 223 -13.32 -14.14 14.60
C ALA A 223 -12.14 -13.52 15.38
N GLY A 224 -10.90 -14.00 15.18
CA GLY A 224 -9.69 -13.46 15.81
C GLY A 224 -8.97 -12.39 14.99
N SER A 225 -9.27 -12.30 13.69
CA SER A 225 -8.68 -11.36 12.73
C SER A 225 -9.77 -11.05 11.70
N VAL A 226 -10.65 -10.11 12.05
CA VAL A 226 -11.89 -9.83 11.32
C VAL A 226 -11.67 -8.66 10.38
N ASP A 227 -11.95 -8.84 9.10
CA ASP A 227 -11.90 -7.75 8.13
C ASP A 227 -13.12 -6.85 8.24
N ARG A 228 -12.93 -5.60 7.81
CA ARG A 228 -13.94 -4.55 7.86
C ARG A 228 -14.14 -3.98 6.48
N ILE A 229 -15.30 -4.23 5.90
CA ILE A 229 -15.76 -3.54 4.70
C ILE A 229 -16.40 -2.22 5.14
N VAL A 230 -15.86 -1.10 4.66
CA VAL A 230 -16.26 0.25 5.05
C VAL A 230 -16.73 1.06 3.84
N ALA A 231 -17.71 1.95 4.04
CA ALA A 231 -18.05 2.95 3.04
C ALA A 231 -17.04 4.10 3.11
N SER A 232 -16.10 4.19 2.17
CA SER A 232 -15.07 5.24 2.15
C SER A 232 -15.57 6.53 1.52
N GLU A 233 -16.35 7.27 2.33
CA GLU A 233 -16.61 8.72 2.30
C GLU A 233 -17.62 9.34 1.30
N GLY A 234 -18.40 10.32 1.80
CA GLY A 234 -18.98 11.37 0.96
C GLY A 234 -20.49 11.35 0.69
N ALA A 235 -21.33 11.03 1.68
CA ALA A 235 -22.74 11.45 1.72
C ALA A 235 -23.60 11.23 0.45
N ILE A 236 -24.13 10.02 0.26
CA ILE A 236 -25.58 9.83 0.04
C ILE A 236 -25.96 8.54 0.76
N ALA A 237 -26.85 8.66 1.75
CA ALA A 237 -27.48 7.53 2.43
C ALA A 237 -28.17 6.63 1.42
N MET A 238 -27.91 5.32 1.46
CA MET A 238 -28.68 4.41 0.61
C MET A 238 -28.65 2.96 1.16
N GLN A 239 -29.66 2.17 0.82
CA GLN A 239 -30.07 0.99 1.57
C GLN A 239 -29.24 -0.26 1.25
N GLY A 240 -28.66 -0.91 2.27
CA GLY A 240 -28.02 -2.23 2.12
C GLY A 240 -26.68 -2.11 1.40
N VAL A 241 -25.86 -3.16 1.42
CA VAL A 241 -24.84 -3.32 0.37
C VAL A 241 -25.59 -3.10 -0.94
N GLY A 242 -25.18 -2.10 -1.72
CA GLY A 242 -25.71 -1.88 -3.06
C GLY A 242 -26.52 -0.61 -3.30
N ALA A 243 -26.07 0.57 -2.86
CA ALA A 243 -26.84 1.76 -3.22
C ALA A 243 -26.08 3.05 -3.61
N VAL A 244 -24.81 2.95 -4.02
CA VAL A 244 -24.33 3.64 -5.24
C VAL A 244 -23.36 2.73 -6.02
N GLY A 245 -23.87 1.65 -6.61
CA GLY A 245 -23.16 0.94 -7.69
C GLY A 245 -23.30 -0.58 -7.72
N GLY A 246 -23.51 -1.25 -6.58
CA GLY A 246 -23.88 -2.68 -6.55
C GLY A 246 -22.75 -3.61 -6.10
N ASP A 247 -22.10 -3.25 -5.00
CA ASP A 247 -20.98 -4.02 -4.46
C ASP A 247 -21.39 -5.44 -4.06
N VAL A 248 -20.43 -6.35 -4.09
CA VAL A 248 -20.65 -7.75 -3.72
C VAL A 248 -19.52 -8.29 -2.86
N ILE A 249 -19.89 -9.16 -1.91
CA ILE A 249 -18.94 -9.99 -1.17
C ILE A 249 -18.84 -11.34 -1.89
N ASP A 250 -17.65 -11.65 -2.38
CA ASP A 250 -17.36 -12.87 -3.13
C ASP A 250 -16.67 -13.91 -2.25
N LEU A 251 -17.37 -15.02 -2.02
CA LEU A 251 -16.94 -16.17 -1.25
C LEU A 251 -16.76 -17.43 -2.12
N GLN A 252 -16.83 -17.32 -3.47
CA GLN A 252 -16.84 -18.48 -4.38
C GLN A 252 -15.58 -19.32 -4.33
N GLN A 253 -14.47 -18.75 -3.86
CA GLN A 253 -13.19 -19.45 -3.76
C GLN A 253 -13.06 -20.27 -2.46
N ILE A 254 -13.95 -20.05 -1.49
CA ILE A 254 -13.94 -20.77 -0.22
C ILE A 254 -14.85 -22.00 -0.33
N ASP A 255 -14.28 -23.17 -0.03
CA ASP A 255 -15.06 -24.40 0.08
C ASP A 255 -15.99 -24.34 1.29
N ALA A 256 -17.28 -24.24 1.02
CA ALA A 256 -18.30 -24.08 2.04
C ALA A 256 -18.52 -25.35 2.88
N ASN A 257 -17.97 -26.52 2.49
CA ASN A 257 -18.07 -27.73 3.30
C ASN A 257 -16.84 -28.63 3.19
N THR A 258 -15.87 -28.42 4.07
CA THR A 258 -14.60 -29.17 4.10
C THR A 258 -14.77 -30.67 4.40
N THR A 259 -15.96 -31.13 4.81
CA THR A 259 -16.27 -32.54 5.04
C THR A 259 -16.64 -33.31 3.77
N VAL A 260 -16.88 -32.60 2.66
CA VAL A 260 -17.25 -33.15 1.36
C VAL A 260 -16.20 -32.76 0.33
N SER A 261 -15.91 -33.65 -0.64
CA SER A 261 -14.88 -33.37 -1.64
C SER A 261 -15.41 -32.44 -2.74
N GLY A 262 -14.64 -31.39 -3.06
CA GLY A 262 -14.92 -30.43 -4.12
C GLY A 262 -14.93 -29.00 -3.57
N ASN A 263 -15.34 -28.02 -4.37
CA ASN A 263 -15.63 -26.68 -3.89
C ASN A 263 -17.15 -26.53 -3.77
N GLN A 264 -17.69 -26.53 -2.54
CA GLN A 264 -19.13 -26.37 -2.32
C GLN A 264 -19.46 -24.89 -2.19
N ALA A 265 -20.60 -24.51 -2.78
CA ALA A 265 -21.14 -23.16 -2.64
C ALA A 265 -21.80 -22.96 -1.27
N PHE A 266 -21.68 -21.74 -0.74
CA PHE A 266 -22.44 -21.34 0.44
C PHE A 266 -23.92 -21.18 0.10
N VAL A 267 -24.77 -21.39 1.11
CA VAL A 267 -26.18 -21.03 1.05
C VAL A 267 -26.43 -19.89 2.02
N PHE A 268 -26.86 -18.73 1.51
CA PHE A 268 -27.29 -17.61 2.34
C PHE A 268 -28.61 -17.92 3.03
N THR A 269 -28.64 -17.81 4.36
CA THR A 269 -29.84 -18.12 5.16
C THR A 269 -30.59 -16.90 5.69
N GLY A 270 -30.15 -15.68 5.36
CA GLY A 270 -30.72 -14.45 5.93
C GLY A 270 -30.13 -14.12 7.30
N GLY A 271 -30.87 -13.34 8.10
CA GLY A 271 -30.44 -12.93 9.45
C GLY A 271 -31.35 -13.42 10.58
N GLY A 272 -30.77 -13.52 11.78
CA GLY A 272 -31.39 -14.07 12.98
C GLY A 272 -30.83 -15.44 13.36
N PHE A 273 -30.53 -15.63 14.64
CA PHE A 273 -29.90 -16.84 15.16
C PHE A 273 -30.88 -18.02 15.15
N ASP A 274 -30.63 -19.06 14.35
CA ASP A 274 -31.35 -20.35 14.41
C ASP A 274 -30.34 -21.49 14.56
N SER A 275 -30.72 -22.49 15.34
CA SER A 275 -30.07 -23.79 15.51
C SER A 275 -29.59 -24.47 14.22
N GLY A 276 -30.11 -24.10 13.05
CA GLY A 276 -29.66 -24.55 11.72
C GLY A 276 -28.34 -23.93 11.21
N GLN A 277 -27.83 -22.86 11.83
CA GLN A 277 -26.57 -22.18 11.46
C GLN A 277 -25.29 -22.96 11.82
N ARG A 278 -25.44 -24.11 12.49
CA ARG A 278 -24.35 -25.07 12.80
C ARG A 278 -24.12 -26.11 11.71
N SER A 279 -24.76 -25.95 10.56
CA SER A 279 -24.54 -26.84 9.42
C SER A 279 -23.49 -26.22 8.51
N ALA A 280 -22.53 -27.03 8.05
CA ALA A 280 -21.59 -26.60 7.02
C ALA A 280 -22.34 -26.05 5.80
N GLY A 281 -21.72 -25.10 5.12
CA GLY A 281 -22.21 -24.52 3.88
C GLY A 281 -23.25 -23.44 4.09
N ARG A 282 -23.20 -22.73 5.23
CA ARG A 282 -24.15 -21.67 5.58
C ARG A 282 -23.43 -20.37 5.81
N VAL A 283 -24.02 -19.30 5.27
CA VAL A 283 -23.60 -17.93 5.52
C VAL A 283 -24.81 -17.11 5.96
N TRP A 284 -24.66 -16.31 7.02
CA TRP A 284 -25.74 -15.56 7.65
C TRP A 284 -25.26 -14.22 8.20
N LEU A 285 -26.21 -13.37 8.57
CA LEU A 285 -25.93 -12.05 9.13
C LEU A 285 -26.38 -11.96 10.59
N GLU A 286 -25.56 -11.30 11.39
CA GLU A 286 -25.80 -10.98 12.78
C GLU A 286 -25.72 -9.46 12.99
N GLU A 287 -26.48 -8.95 13.96
CA GLU A 287 -26.47 -7.54 14.31
C GLU A 287 -25.76 -7.33 15.65
N TYR A 288 -24.79 -6.42 15.66
CA TYR A 288 -24.06 -6.04 16.87
C TYR A 288 -23.96 -4.53 16.95
N GLY A 289 -24.78 -3.92 17.82
CA GLY A 289 -24.66 -2.49 18.15
C GLY A 289 -24.77 -1.55 16.94
N GLY A 290 -25.64 -1.87 15.97
CA GLY A 290 -25.83 -1.08 14.75
C GLY A 290 -24.86 -1.39 13.61
N ARG A 291 -24.00 -2.41 13.77
CA ARG A 291 -23.15 -2.98 12.72
C ARG A 291 -23.67 -4.35 12.31
N THR A 292 -23.40 -4.71 11.06
CA THR A 292 -23.73 -6.03 10.54
C THR A 292 -22.47 -6.88 10.47
N LEU A 293 -22.56 -8.11 10.97
CA LEU A 293 -21.49 -9.10 10.91
C LEU A 293 -21.93 -10.25 10.01
N LEU A 294 -21.20 -10.48 8.94
CA LEU A 294 -21.33 -11.69 8.12
C LEU A 294 -20.58 -12.83 8.79
N ARG A 295 -21.22 -13.99 8.86
CA ARG A 295 -20.67 -15.21 9.44
C ARG A 295 -20.83 -16.36 8.47
N GLY A 296 -19.81 -17.22 8.37
CA GLY A 296 -19.85 -18.42 7.54
C GLY A 296 -19.29 -19.62 8.29
N ASN A 297 -19.93 -20.79 8.11
CA ASN A 297 -19.47 -22.06 8.67
C ASN A 297 -19.19 -23.07 7.55
N THR A 298 -18.02 -23.69 7.62
CA THR A 298 -17.39 -24.56 6.63
C THR A 298 -17.23 -26.02 7.08
N ASP A 299 -17.41 -26.35 8.37
CA ASP A 299 -17.15 -27.70 8.90
C ASP A 299 -18.26 -28.27 9.81
N ALA A 300 -19.40 -27.58 9.89
CA ALA A 300 -20.58 -27.96 10.67
C ALA A 300 -20.35 -28.02 12.19
N ASP A 301 -19.35 -27.28 12.70
CA ASP A 301 -19.13 -27.16 14.12
C ASP A 301 -19.98 -26.04 14.78
N ALA A 302 -19.62 -25.64 15.99
CA ALA A 302 -20.32 -24.61 16.74
C ALA A 302 -19.83 -23.18 16.45
N GLN A 303 -18.71 -23.05 15.75
CA GLN A 303 -18.00 -21.83 15.49
C GLN A 303 -18.27 -21.38 14.05
N ALA A 304 -17.83 -20.18 13.72
CA ALA A 304 -17.88 -19.70 12.35
C ALA A 304 -16.44 -19.45 11.94
N GLU A 305 -16.05 -19.97 10.79
CA GLU A 305 -14.69 -19.86 10.29
C GLU A 305 -14.52 -18.53 9.56
N ILE A 306 -15.61 -17.98 9.02
CA ILE A 306 -15.63 -16.68 8.36
C ILE A 306 -16.33 -15.67 9.26
N SER A 307 -15.72 -14.51 9.44
CA SER A 307 -16.31 -13.35 10.11
C SER A 307 -15.88 -12.09 9.36
N ILE A 308 -16.84 -11.28 8.89
CA ILE A 308 -16.56 -10.03 8.16
C ILE A 308 -17.50 -8.94 8.66
N TRP A 309 -16.95 -7.82 9.12
CA TRP A 309 -17.75 -6.65 9.48
C TRP A 309 -18.16 -5.89 8.23
N ILE A 310 -19.45 -5.55 8.14
CA ILE A 310 -20.00 -4.68 7.12
C ILE A 310 -20.42 -3.38 7.80
N GLU A 311 -19.62 -2.34 7.61
CA GLU A 311 -19.74 -1.04 8.27
C GLU A 311 -20.19 0.05 7.28
N ASP A 312 -21.42 -0.11 6.76
CA ASP A 312 -22.06 0.81 5.81
C ASP A 312 -23.00 1.82 6.51
N GLY A 313 -22.48 2.59 7.48
CA GLY A 313 -23.15 3.83 7.93
C GLY A 313 -24.55 3.74 8.59
N ASN A 314 -24.85 2.68 9.38
CA ASN A 314 -26.13 2.38 10.07
C ASN A 314 -27.18 1.60 9.26
N VAL A 315 -26.75 0.62 8.45
CA VAL A 315 -27.69 -0.30 7.83
C VAL A 315 -27.85 -1.57 8.67
N ALA A 316 -29.07 -1.79 9.16
CA ALA A 316 -29.48 -3.04 9.79
C ALA A 316 -29.37 -4.21 8.79
N TRP A 317 -29.01 -5.39 9.30
CA TRP A 317 -28.80 -6.63 8.54
C TRP A 317 -29.95 -7.01 7.58
N ASN A 318 -31.16 -6.51 7.82
CA ASN A 318 -32.36 -6.81 7.04
C ASN A 318 -32.40 -6.11 5.67
N ARG A 319 -31.34 -5.41 5.28
CA ARG A 319 -31.21 -4.78 3.97
C ARG A 319 -30.26 -5.50 3.01
N TYR A 320 -29.63 -6.58 3.45
CA TYR A 320 -28.77 -7.41 2.61
C TYR A 320 -29.56 -8.61 2.08
N TYR A 321 -29.40 -8.91 0.79
CA TYR A 321 -30.09 -9.98 0.08
C TYR A 321 -29.08 -10.91 -0.59
N ALA A 322 -29.57 -12.05 -1.09
CA ALA A 322 -28.72 -13.02 -1.77
C ALA A 322 -27.97 -12.45 -2.99
N GLY A 323 -28.40 -11.32 -3.56
CA GLY A 323 -27.73 -10.66 -4.68
C GLY A 323 -26.46 -9.90 -4.30
N ASP A 324 -26.25 -9.63 -3.01
CA ASP A 324 -25.07 -8.91 -2.49
C ASP A 324 -23.90 -9.86 -2.23
N PHE A 325 -24.12 -11.17 -2.48
CA PHE A 325 -23.16 -12.22 -2.26
C PHE A 325 -22.94 -13.02 -3.53
N VAL A 326 -21.69 -13.32 -3.81
CA VAL A 326 -21.28 -14.22 -4.88
C VAL A 326 -20.80 -15.50 -4.17
N LEU A 327 -21.63 -16.55 -4.23
CA LEU A 327 -21.49 -17.78 -3.45
C LEU A 327 -21.20 -19.01 -4.32
#